data_AF-A0A962ZZH9-F1
#
_entry.id   AF-A0A962ZZH9-F1
#
_cell.length_a   1.000
_cell.length_b   1.000
_cell.length_c   1.000
_cell.angle_alpha   90.00
_cell.angle_beta   90.00
_cell.angle_gamma   90.00
#
_symmetry.space_group_name_H-M   'P 1'
#
loop_
_entity.id
_entity.type
_entity.pdbx_description
1 polymer ?
#
loop_
_entity_poly.entity_id
_entity_poly.type
_entity_poly.pdbx_seq_one_letter_code
_entity_poly.pdbx_strand_id
1 'polypeptide(L)'
;MQRLLFGEFDGSLSARGQALLEACLAGGINAELSSSIVREIWQKYVFLVGLSGTTTTMRKHIGPIRENEQTRAFLLDVMREVVAVGRAYDVDLPEDYAEVRLQLADDVAYDMTSSMHHDLERGNPLEVRWLSGGVVELGRQKGVPTPLNRAIADILALHASGIKVAK
;
A
#
# COMPACT_ATOMS: atom_id res chain seq x y z
N MET A 1 -16.16 -8.14 -0.64
CA MET A 1 -16.04 -9.34 -1.50
C MET A 1 -14.67 -9.29 -2.17
N GLN A 2 -13.85 -10.33 -2.06
CA GLN A 2 -12.49 -10.33 -2.64
C GLN A 2 -12.59 -10.48 -4.17
N ARG A 3 -11.86 -9.66 -4.92
CA ARG A 3 -11.84 -9.61 -6.39
C ARG A 3 -10.40 -9.61 -6.89
N LEU A 4 -10.12 -10.39 -7.93
CA LEU A 4 -8.83 -10.41 -8.61
C LEU A 4 -8.84 -9.40 -9.76
N LEU A 5 -8.01 -8.36 -9.67
CA LEU A 5 -7.73 -7.46 -10.81
C LEU A 5 -6.37 -7.79 -11.40
N PHE A 6 -6.31 -7.88 -12.72
CA PHE A 6 -5.09 -8.09 -13.47
C PHE A 6 -5.20 -7.43 -14.85
N GLY A 7 -4.09 -7.25 -15.54
CA GLY A 7 -4.06 -6.59 -16.84
C GLY A 7 -2.65 -6.49 -17.40
N GLU A 8 -2.55 -6.08 -18.66
CA GLU A 8 -1.27 -5.83 -19.31
C GLU A 8 -0.73 -4.46 -18.92
N PHE A 9 0.59 -4.33 -18.74
CA PHE A 9 1.21 -3.06 -18.35
C PHE A 9 1.07 -1.96 -19.42
N ASP A 10 0.90 -2.33 -20.68
CA ASP A 10 0.64 -1.41 -21.80
C ASP A 10 -0.84 -1.06 -21.97
N GLY A 11 -1.72 -1.61 -21.12
CA GLY A 11 -3.18 -1.39 -21.16
C GLY A 11 -3.92 -2.22 -22.20
N SER A 12 -3.23 -3.08 -22.96
CA SER A 12 -3.87 -3.94 -23.95
C SER A 12 -4.74 -5.03 -23.31
N LEU A 13 -5.84 -5.37 -23.98
CA LEU A 13 -6.69 -6.52 -23.62
C LEU A 13 -6.23 -7.72 -24.45
N SER A 14 -5.13 -8.34 -24.03
CA SER A 14 -4.48 -9.42 -24.77
C SER A 14 -5.31 -10.71 -24.77
N ALA A 15 -5.09 -11.58 -25.76
CA ALA A 15 -5.72 -12.89 -25.83
C ALA A 15 -5.41 -13.75 -24.57
N ARG A 16 -4.19 -13.64 -24.01
CA ARG A 16 -3.82 -14.34 -22.77
C ARG A 16 -4.55 -13.77 -21.55
N GLY A 17 -4.75 -12.45 -21.49
CA GLY A 17 -5.51 -11.79 -20.43
C GLY A 17 -6.98 -12.23 -20.45
N GLN A 18 -7.57 -12.26 -21.64
CA GLN A 18 -8.93 -12.75 -21.83
C GLN A 18 -9.08 -14.24 -21.45
N ALA A 19 -8.14 -15.09 -21.88
CA ALA A 19 -8.14 -16.50 -21.52
C ALA A 19 -8.02 -16.73 -20.00
N LEU A 20 -7.20 -15.92 -19.31
CA LEU A 20 -7.09 -15.97 -17.85
C LEU A 20 -8.40 -15.53 -17.18
N LEU A 21 -9.06 -14.47 -17.70
CA LEU A 21 -10.34 -14.00 -17.16
C LEU A 21 -11.40 -15.11 -17.24
N GLU A 22 -11.52 -15.74 -18.41
CA GLU A 22 -12.45 -16.84 -18.64
C GLU A 22 -12.19 -18.03 -17.70
N ALA A 23 -10.92 -18.41 -17.52
CA ALA A 23 -10.54 -19.46 -16.59
C ALA A 23 -10.89 -19.13 -15.13
N CYS A 24 -10.65 -17.88 -14.69
CA CYS A 24 -11.02 -17.42 -13.35
C CYS A 24 -12.53 -17.48 -13.14
N LEU A 25 -13.32 -16.96 -14.08
CA LEU A 25 -14.78 -16.93 -13.98
C LEU A 25 -15.38 -18.35 -14.00
N ALA A 26 -14.87 -19.23 -14.86
CA ALA A 26 -15.28 -20.64 -14.90
C ALA A 26 -14.96 -21.36 -13.57
N GLY A 27 -13.88 -20.96 -12.88
CA GLY A 27 -13.49 -21.45 -11.57
C GLY A 27 -14.22 -20.80 -10.39
N GLY A 28 -15.17 -19.88 -10.63
CA GLY A 28 -15.89 -19.16 -9.57
C GLY A 28 -15.10 -18.05 -8.88
N ILE A 29 -13.96 -17.62 -9.46
CA ILE A 29 -13.17 -16.50 -8.96
C ILE A 29 -13.74 -15.19 -9.51
N ASN A 30 -14.16 -14.28 -8.63
CA ASN A 30 -14.53 -12.92 -9.03
C ASN A 30 -13.29 -12.20 -9.57
N ALA A 31 -13.22 -12.01 -10.88
CA ALA A 31 -12.04 -11.48 -11.56
C ALA A 31 -12.41 -10.42 -12.61
N GLU A 32 -11.50 -9.49 -12.85
CA GLU A 32 -11.65 -8.40 -13.81
C GLU A 32 -10.32 -8.16 -14.55
N LEU A 33 -10.40 -8.06 -15.88
CA LEU A 33 -9.29 -7.68 -16.73
C LEU A 33 -9.30 -6.15 -16.92
N SER A 34 -8.31 -5.47 -16.35
CA SER A 34 -8.15 -4.02 -16.39
C SER A 34 -7.28 -3.58 -17.56
N SER A 35 -7.72 -2.55 -18.28
CA SER A 35 -6.90 -1.82 -19.27
C SER A 35 -6.03 -0.73 -18.64
N SER A 36 -6.01 -0.62 -17.31
CA SER A 36 -5.28 0.41 -16.56
C SER A 36 -4.62 -0.17 -15.31
N ILE A 37 -4.05 -1.38 -15.42
CA ILE A 37 -3.52 -2.13 -14.28
C ILE A 37 -2.47 -1.37 -13.47
N VAL A 38 -1.66 -0.52 -14.12
CA VAL A 38 -0.67 0.32 -13.42
C VAL A 38 -1.35 1.25 -12.43
N ARG A 39 -2.44 1.91 -12.84
CA ARG A 39 -3.25 2.76 -11.97
C ARG A 39 -3.85 1.95 -10.82
N GLU A 40 -4.40 0.77 -11.11
CA GLU A 40 -4.98 -0.11 -10.09
C GLU A 40 -3.96 -0.54 -9.02
N ILE A 41 -2.74 -0.87 -9.44
CA ILE A 41 -1.63 -1.20 -8.54
C ILE A 41 -1.29 -0.01 -7.64
N TRP A 42 -1.11 1.18 -8.22
CA TRP A 42 -0.80 2.40 -7.46
C TRP A 42 -1.92 2.78 -6.50
N GLN A 43 -3.18 2.68 -6.94
CA GLN A 43 -4.36 2.93 -6.12
C GLN A 43 -4.38 2.06 -4.85
N LYS A 44 -4.10 0.76 -5.01
CA LYS A 44 -3.93 -0.15 -3.87
C LYS A 44 -2.71 0.21 -3.02
N TYR A 45 -1.60 0.57 -3.67
CA TYR A 45 -0.33 0.86 -3.00
C TYR A 45 -0.42 2.06 -2.06
N VAL A 46 -1.15 3.12 -2.44
CA VAL A 46 -1.37 4.32 -1.59
C VAL A 46 -1.92 3.93 -0.22
N PHE A 47 -3.05 3.20 -0.17
CA PHE A 47 -3.66 2.82 1.10
C PHE A 47 -2.82 1.75 1.84
N LEU A 48 -2.24 0.80 1.11
CA LEU A 48 -1.41 -0.26 1.69
C LEU A 48 -0.19 0.30 2.42
N VAL A 49 0.54 1.24 1.81
CA VAL A 49 1.72 1.88 2.42
C VAL A 49 1.31 2.73 3.62
N GLY A 50 0.26 3.55 3.48
CA GLY A 50 -0.27 4.36 4.59
C GLY A 50 -0.66 3.51 5.80
N LEU A 51 -1.52 2.51 5.58
CA LEU A 51 -1.98 1.60 6.62
C LEU A 51 -0.81 0.83 7.25
N SER A 52 0.03 0.19 6.43
CA SER A 52 1.09 -0.68 6.94
C SER A 52 2.17 0.10 7.65
N GLY A 53 2.61 1.22 7.09
CA GLY A 53 3.62 2.09 7.70
C GLY A 53 3.16 2.62 9.06
N THR A 54 1.95 3.20 9.12
CA THR A 54 1.45 3.79 10.38
C THR A 54 1.14 2.75 11.46
N THR A 55 0.39 1.68 11.13
CA THR A 55 0.04 0.64 12.10
C THR A 55 1.28 -0.06 12.66
N THR A 56 2.26 -0.37 11.81
CA THR A 56 3.50 -1.04 12.23
C THR A 56 4.39 -0.13 13.08
N THR A 57 4.62 1.10 12.64
CA THR A 57 5.47 2.05 13.39
C THR A 57 4.86 2.45 14.73
N MET A 58 3.54 2.65 14.79
CA MET A 58 2.85 3.04 16.03
C MET A 58 2.50 1.85 16.93
N ARG A 59 2.62 0.62 16.42
CA ARG A 59 2.21 -0.62 17.11
C ARG A 59 0.76 -0.58 17.59
N LYS A 60 -0.12 -0.13 16.70
CA LYS A 60 -1.55 0.06 16.95
C LYS A 60 -2.37 -0.39 15.75
N HIS A 61 -3.60 -0.81 16.03
CA HIS A 61 -4.65 -0.98 15.03
C HIS A 61 -5.09 0.39 14.48
N ILE A 62 -5.80 0.40 13.35
CA ILE A 62 -6.16 1.63 12.63
C ILE A 62 -7.10 2.55 13.43
N GLY A 63 -7.95 2.00 14.30
CA GLY A 63 -8.92 2.77 15.10
C GLY A 63 -8.30 3.92 15.90
N PRO A 64 -7.40 3.65 16.87
CA PRO A 64 -6.74 4.72 17.62
C PRO A 64 -5.93 5.70 16.75
N ILE A 65 -5.38 5.23 15.63
CA ILE A 65 -4.58 6.05 14.70
C ILE A 65 -5.48 7.06 13.96
N ARG A 66 -6.65 6.62 13.50
CA ARG A 66 -7.57 7.47 12.72
C ARG A 66 -8.42 8.41 13.58
N GLU A 67 -8.58 8.12 14.88
CA GLU A 67 -9.34 8.94 15.83
C GLU A 67 -8.51 10.07 16.47
N ASN A 68 -7.19 9.88 16.59
CA ASN A 68 -6.31 10.95 17.06
C ASN A 68 -5.93 11.86 15.89
N GLU A 69 -6.22 13.16 16.01
CA GLU A 69 -6.02 14.16 14.95
C GLU A 69 -4.58 14.17 14.39
N GLN A 70 -3.58 14.06 15.27
CA GLN A 70 -2.17 14.13 14.89
C GLN A 70 -1.73 12.89 14.10
N THR A 71 -2.11 11.69 14.56
CA THR A 71 -1.75 10.44 13.86
C THR A 71 -2.58 10.23 12.60
N ARG A 72 -3.82 10.76 12.57
CA ARG A 72 -4.66 10.80 11.38
C ARG A 72 -4.04 11.69 10.29
N ALA A 73 -3.55 12.87 10.66
CA ALA A 73 -2.83 13.75 9.74
C ALA A 73 -1.57 13.08 9.19
N PHE A 74 -0.79 12.40 10.06
CA PHE A 74 0.38 11.65 9.62
C PHE A 74 0.03 10.52 8.63
N LEU A 75 -1.04 9.76 8.88
CA LEU A 75 -1.54 8.74 7.94
C LEU A 75 -1.87 9.35 6.57
N LEU A 76 -2.57 10.49 6.54
CA LEU A 76 -2.90 11.20 5.32
C LEU A 76 -1.63 11.66 4.58
N ASP A 77 -0.69 12.29 5.28
CA ASP A 77 0.52 12.83 4.66
C ASP A 77 1.44 11.72 4.11
N VAL A 78 1.51 10.57 4.78
CA VAL A 78 2.20 9.38 4.24
C VAL A 78 1.56 8.94 2.92
N MET A 79 0.22 8.89 2.84
CA MET A 79 -0.48 8.54 1.59
C MET A 79 -0.27 9.58 0.49
N ARG A 80 -0.23 10.87 0.85
CA ARG A 80 0.05 11.96 -0.10
C ARG A 80 1.44 11.84 -0.74
N GLU A 81 2.45 11.43 0.02
CA GLU A 81 3.77 11.14 -0.56
C GLU A 81 3.70 10.02 -1.61
N VAL A 82 2.96 8.94 -1.33
CA VAL A 82 2.80 7.84 -2.31
C VAL A 82 2.08 8.32 -3.57
N VAL A 83 1.04 9.14 -3.43
CA VAL A 83 0.32 9.74 -4.56
C VAL A 83 1.24 10.64 -5.38
N ALA A 84 2.04 11.48 -4.72
CA ALA A 84 3.00 12.37 -5.41
C ALA A 84 4.04 11.57 -6.20
N VAL A 85 4.57 10.49 -5.63
CA VAL A 85 5.47 9.58 -6.36
C VAL A 85 4.75 8.93 -7.53
N GLY A 86 3.55 8.39 -7.34
CA GLY A 86 2.77 7.76 -8.42
C GLY A 86 2.53 8.70 -9.59
N ARG A 87 2.13 9.95 -9.33
CA ARG A 87 1.95 10.97 -10.39
C ARG A 87 3.24 11.30 -11.13
N ALA A 88 4.40 11.26 -10.47
CA ALA A 88 5.70 11.47 -11.13
C ALA A 88 6.11 10.30 -12.06
N TYR A 89 5.41 9.16 -11.98
CA TYR A 89 5.46 8.06 -12.94
C TYR A 89 4.28 8.08 -13.94
N ASP A 90 3.66 9.24 -14.15
CA ASP A 90 2.59 9.47 -15.12
C ASP A 90 1.32 8.64 -14.86
N VAL A 91 1.11 8.25 -13.60
CA VAL A 91 -0.08 7.51 -13.18
C VAL A 91 -1.21 8.49 -12.91
N ASP A 92 -2.34 8.27 -13.57
CA ASP A 92 -3.57 9.05 -13.40
C ASP A 92 -4.24 8.76 -12.03
N LEU A 93 -3.74 9.42 -10.98
CA LEU A 93 -4.32 9.42 -9.65
C LEU A 93 -5.06 10.76 -9.40
N PRO A 94 -6.37 10.72 -9.10
CA PRO A 94 -7.17 11.92 -8.81
C PRO A 94 -6.54 12.83 -7.76
N GLU A 95 -6.76 14.15 -7.85
CA GLU A 95 -6.13 15.15 -6.96
C GLU A 95 -6.28 14.80 -5.47
N ASP A 96 -7.50 14.43 -5.10
CA ASP A 96 -7.99 14.10 -3.75
C ASP A 96 -7.83 12.62 -3.37
N TYR A 97 -7.06 11.84 -4.14
CA TYR A 97 -7.04 10.38 -3.96
C TYR A 97 -6.59 9.94 -2.56
N ALA A 98 -5.64 10.66 -1.94
CA ALA A 98 -5.19 10.37 -0.57
C ALA A 98 -6.30 10.63 0.46
N GLU A 99 -7.09 11.70 0.28
CA GLU A 99 -8.23 12.06 1.10
C GLU A 99 -9.36 11.02 0.97
N VAL A 100 -9.63 10.56 -0.26
CA VAL A 100 -10.57 9.47 -0.50
C VAL A 100 -10.10 8.18 0.18
N ARG A 101 -8.79 7.90 0.18
CA ARG A 101 -8.23 6.74 0.91
C ARG A 101 -8.31 6.92 2.43
N LEU A 102 -8.20 8.15 2.94
CA LEU A 102 -8.41 8.44 4.36
C LEU A 102 -9.86 8.22 4.77
N GLN A 103 -10.84 8.58 3.93
CA GLN A 103 -12.25 8.27 4.18
C GLN A 103 -12.49 6.75 4.22
N LEU A 104 -11.88 5.99 3.31
CA LEU A 104 -11.92 4.52 3.39
C LEU A 104 -11.33 4.01 4.72
N ALA A 105 -10.33 4.69 5.26
CA ALA A 105 -9.76 4.35 6.57
C ALA A 105 -10.78 4.51 7.71
N ASP A 106 -11.90 5.23 7.53
CA ASP A 106 -12.98 5.35 8.52
C ASP A 106 -13.99 4.19 8.45
N ASP A 107 -14.16 3.60 7.28
CA ASP A 107 -15.13 2.53 7.04
C ASP A 107 -14.60 1.13 7.39
N VAL A 108 -13.28 0.97 7.47
CA VAL A 108 -12.67 -0.30 7.89
C VAL A 108 -12.92 -0.59 9.38
N ALA A 109 -12.84 -1.86 9.77
CA ALA A 109 -13.01 -2.27 11.14
C ALA A 109 -12.00 -1.59 12.08
N TYR A 110 -12.45 -1.21 13.29
CA TYR A 110 -11.65 -0.47 14.26
C TYR A 110 -10.34 -1.19 14.63
N ASP A 111 -10.44 -2.50 14.79
CA ASP A 111 -9.38 -3.44 15.12
C ASP A 111 -8.64 -3.96 13.88
N MET A 112 -8.83 -3.36 12.70
CA MET A 112 -8.05 -3.73 11.53
C MET A 112 -6.59 -3.27 11.70
N THR A 113 -5.66 -4.12 11.28
CA THR A 113 -4.24 -3.77 11.15
C THR A 113 -3.63 -4.44 9.90
N SER A 114 -2.36 -4.13 9.61
CA SER A 114 -1.64 -4.68 8.47
C SER A 114 -0.96 -6.02 8.77
N SER A 115 -0.66 -6.78 7.71
CA SER A 115 0.22 -7.96 7.78
C SER A 115 1.57 -7.62 8.39
N MET A 116 2.18 -6.52 7.94
CA MET A 116 3.48 -6.06 8.43
C MET A 116 3.46 -5.75 9.94
N HIS A 117 2.34 -5.26 10.48
CA HIS A 117 2.19 -5.08 11.93
C HIS A 117 2.15 -6.43 12.67
N HIS A 118 1.39 -7.40 12.17
CA HIS A 118 1.41 -8.76 12.74
C HIS A 118 2.80 -9.41 12.64
N ASP A 119 3.52 -9.21 11.55
CA ASP A 119 4.88 -9.72 11.39
C ASP A 119 5.83 -9.07 12.39
N LEU A 120 5.70 -7.77 12.65
CA LEU A 120 6.46 -7.10 13.70
C LEU A 120 6.18 -7.70 15.08
N GLU A 121 4.91 -7.95 15.42
CA GLU A 121 4.53 -8.57 16.69
C GLU A 121 5.08 -9.98 16.85
N ARG A 122 5.16 -10.74 15.74
CA ARG A 122 5.69 -12.12 15.71
C ARG A 122 7.21 -12.18 15.58
N GLY A 123 7.89 -11.04 15.36
CA GLY A 123 9.32 -10.99 15.09
C GLY A 123 9.72 -11.55 13.72
N ASN A 124 8.78 -11.61 12.78
CA ASN A 124 9.04 -12.03 11.40
C ASN A 124 9.74 -10.90 10.61
N PRO A 125 10.37 -11.23 9.47
CA PRO A 125 10.85 -10.22 8.52
C PRO A 125 9.73 -9.29 8.06
N LEU A 126 10.05 -8.01 7.88
CA LEU A 126 9.07 -7.00 7.46
C LEU A 126 9.21 -6.70 5.96
N GLU A 127 8.07 -6.45 5.32
CA GLU A 127 7.99 -5.97 3.94
C GLU A 127 8.32 -4.47 3.79
N VAL A 128 8.82 -3.80 4.83
CA VAL A 128 9.09 -2.35 4.87
C VAL A 128 9.97 -1.86 3.71
N ARG A 129 10.93 -2.70 3.25
CA ARG A 129 11.79 -2.38 2.10
C ARG A 129 11.00 -2.16 0.81
N TRP A 130 9.89 -2.88 0.63
CA TRP A 130 9.05 -2.84 -0.57
C TRP A 130 7.90 -1.85 -0.43
N LEU A 131 7.48 -1.56 0.81
CA LEU A 131 6.47 -0.55 1.12
C LEU A 131 7.11 0.83 1.24
N SER A 132 7.24 1.41 2.44
CA SER A 132 7.79 2.75 2.61
C SER A 132 9.21 2.91 2.03
N GLY A 133 10.06 1.88 2.10
CA GLY A 133 11.36 1.89 1.43
C GLY A 133 11.27 1.91 -0.10
N GLY A 134 10.26 1.26 -0.68
CA GLY A 134 9.99 1.28 -2.12
C GLY A 134 9.55 2.65 -2.59
N VAL A 135 8.67 3.31 -1.82
CA VAL A 135 8.25 4.70 -2.07
C VAL A 135 9.45 5.65 -2.03
N VAL A 136 10.36 5.49 -1.06
CA VAL A 136 11.59 6.30 -0.97
C VAL A 136 12.47 6.14 -2.21
N GLU A 137 12.68 4.89 -2.66
CA GLU A 137 13.51 4.64 -3.83
C GLU A 137 12.88 5.19 -5.12
N LEU A 138 11.57 4.98 -5.32
CA LEU A 138 10.84 5.51 -6.47
C LEU A 138 10.80 7.05 -6.44
N GLY A 139 10.57 7.66 -5.27
CA GLY A 139 10.59 9.11 -5.09
C GLY A 139 11.95 9.71 -5.44
N ARG A 140 13.04 9.09 -4.97
CA ARG A 140 14.41 9.49 -5.29
C ARG A 140 14.70 9.47 -6.80
N GLN A 141 14.21 8.46 -7.51
CA GLN A 141 14.38 8.35 -8.97
C GLN A 141 13.68 9.47 -9.75
N LYS A 142 12.61 10.04 -9.18
CA LYS A 142 11.82 11.13 -9.79
C LYS A 142 12.05 12.51 -9.16
N GLY A 143 12.92 12.61 -8.17
CA GLY A 143 13.14 13.86 -7.42
C GLY A 143 11.96 14.30 -6.56
N VAL A 144 11.06 13.37 -6.19
CA VAL A 144 9.93 13.63 -5.30
C VAL A 144 10.35 13.40 -3.84
N PRO A 145 10.21 14.38 -2.94
CA PRO A 145 10.50 14.20 -1.53
C PRO A 145 9.53 13.23 -0.86
N THR A 146 10.06 12.27 -0.10
CA THR A 146 9.28 11.31 0.69
C THR A 146 9.76 11.20 2.14
N PRO A 147 9.89 12.32 2.87
CA PRO A 147 10.46 12.33 4.22
C PRO A 147 9.72 11.44 5.24
N LEU A 148 8.40 11.31 5.17
CA LEU A 148 7.62 10.52 6.11
C LEU A 148 7.77 9.03 5.84
N ASN A 149 7.73 8.61 4.56
CA ASN A 149 8.05 7.23 4.20
C ASN A 149 9.50 6.87 4.54
N ARG A 150 10.44 7.82 4.39
CA ARG A 150 11.83 7.62 4.84
C ARG A 150 11.89 7.41 6.35
N ALA A 151 11.22 8.25 7.14
CA ALA A 151 11.18 8.10 8.59
C ALA A 151 10.61 6.74 9.02
N ILE A 152 9.51 6.29 8.39
CA ILE A 152 8.94 4.96 8.65
C ILE A 152 9.95 3.85 8.34
N ALA A 153 10.60 3.90 7.17
CA ALA A 153 11.61 2.92 6.79
C ALA A 153 12.79 2.89 7.77
N ASP A 154 13.27 4.05 8.20
CA ASP A 154 14.38 4.20 9.15
C ASP A 154 14.01 3.67 10.55
N ILE A 155 12.80 4.00 11.05
CA ILE A 155 12.32 3.52 12.36
C ILE A 155 12.22 1.98 12.38
N LEU A 156 11.76 1.38 11.29
CA LEU A 156 11.56 -0.06 11.18
C LEU A 156 12.79 -0.81 10.70
N ALA A 157 13.90 -0.13 10.39
CA ALA A 157 15.10 -0.74 9.82
C ALA A 157 15.68 -1.85 10.71
N LEU A 158 15.66 -1.68 12.03
CA LEU A 158 16.14 -2.68 13.00
C LEU A 158 15.26 -3.93 13.07
N HIS A 159 14.01 -3.84 12.60
CA HIS A 159 13.05 -4.93 12.58
C HIS A 159 12.94 -5.58 11.19
N ALA A 160 13.52 -4.98 10.15
CA ALA A 160 13.31 -5.39 8.75
C ALA A 160 13.64 -6.86 8.47
N SER A 161 14.66 -7.42 9.13
CA SER A 161 15.07 -8.83 8.97
C SER A 161 14.39 -9.80 9.93
N GLY A 162 13.48 -9.33 10.78
CA GLY A 162 12.92 -10.09 11.89
C GLY A 162 13.91 -10.26 13.05
N ILE A 163 13.43 -10.85 14.14
CA ILE A 163 14.25 -11.17 15.31
C ILE A 163 14.87 -12.55 15.08
N LYS A 164 16.21 -12.61 14.99
CA LYS A 164 16.91 -13.90 15.07
C LYS A 164 16.78 -14.42 16.48
N VAL A 165 16.00 -15.46 16.69
CA VAL A 165 16.05 -16.23 17.94
C VAL A 165 17.44 -16.86 17.99
N ALA A 166 18.28 -16.43 18.93
CA ALA A 166 19.52 -17.12 19.24
C ALA A 166 19.16 -18.56 19.63
N LYS A 167 19.68 -19.55 18.89
CA LYS A 167 19.62 -20.95 19.30
C LYS A 167 20.53 -21.19 20.50
#